data_AF-A0A9X2IG66-F1
#
_entry.id   AF-A0A9X2IG66-F1
#
_cell.length_a   1.000
_cell.length_b   1.000
_cell.length_c   1.000
_cell.angle_alpha   90.00
_cell.angle_beta   90.00
_cell.angle_gamma   90.00
#
_symmetry.space_group_name_H-M   'P 1'
#
loop_
_entity.id
_entity.type
_entity.pdbx_description
1 polymer ?
#
loop_
_entity_poly.entity_id
_entity_poly.type
_entity_poly.pdbx_seq_one_letter_code
_entity_poly.pdbx_strand_id
1 'polypeptide(L)'
;MTNRTETERHSSLPAGGPGTPDEDDEVVVGPLRLRALRHAGPFWDGEGHLSDDVDVLRAWLGASRGLIEDALAWARAYQDLADDPGPAWRRRHWDQQQVLLRRLADEVSPGIEVEPALDEPPATPW
;
A
#
# COMPACT_ATOMS: atom_id res chain seq x y z
N MET A 1 -62.02 -24.36 -1.64
CA MET A 1 -60.92 -24.73 -2.56
C MET A 1 -60.39 -23.43 -3.17
N THR A 2 -59.06 -23.22 -3.18
CA THR A 2 -58.30 -22.20 -3.98
C THR A 2 -58.68 -20.71 -3.90
N ASN A 3 -57.79 -19.72 -4.12
CA ASN A 3 -56.38 -19.53 -3.70
C ASN A 3 -55.91 -18.13 -4.19
N ARG A 4 -55.12 -17.40 -3.37
CA ARG A 4 -54.34 -16.18 -3.74
C ARG A 4 -55.19 -14.94 -4.14
N THR A 5 -54.80 -13.68 -3.89
CA THR A 5 -53.70 -13.06 -3.08
C THR A 5 -54.20 -11.71 -2.48
N GLU A 6 -53.48 -10.62 -2.12
CA GLU A 6 -52.09 -10.16 -2.30
C GLU A 6 -51.64 -9.14 -1.21
N THR A 7 -50.39 -8.67 -1.34
CA THR A 7 -49.66 -7.63 -0.58
C THR A 7 -50.44 -6.31 -0.36
N GLU A 8 -50.51 -5.62 0.78
CA GLU A 8 -49.63 -5.33 1.95
C GLU A 8 -48.69 -4.09 1.87
N ARG A 9 -49.09 -3.05 2.62
CA ARG A 9 -48.28 -2.02 3.34
C ARG A 9 -47.68 -0.82 2.60
N HIS A 10 -47.77 0.33 3.29
CA HIS A 10 -46.94 1.52 3.08
C HIS A 10 -45.46 1.25 3.43
N SER A 11 -44.55 2.06 2.88
CA SER A 11 -43.53 2.74 3.68
C SER A 11 -43.00 3.99 2.96
N SER A 12 -42.66 5.03 3.72
CA SER A 12 -42.16 6.30 3.19
C SER A 12 -40.65 6.23 2.92
N LEU A 13 -40.19 6.83 1.81
CA LEU A 13 -38.78 7.18 1.62
C LEU A 13 -38.59 8.68 1.92
N PRO A 14 -37.77 9.05 2.93
CA PRO A 14 -37.43 10.45 3.19
C PRO A 14 -36.44 10.99 2.16
N ALA A 15 -36.23 12.31 2.17
CA ALA A 15 -35.32 13.00 1.25
C ALA A 15 -33.88 12.49 1.36
N GLY A 16 -33.17 12.48 0.23
CA GLY A 16 -31.73 12.24 0.22
C GLY A 16 -31.00 13.30 1.04
N GLY A 17 -30.23 12.86 2.03
CA GLY A 17 -29.29 13.73 2.74
C GLY A 17 -28.13 14.14 1.83
N PRO A 18 -27.25 15.06 2.30
CA PRO A 18 -25.96 15.23 1.65
C PRO A 18 -25.23 13.88 1.66
N GLY A 19 -24.62 13.53 0.53
CA GLY A 19 -23.75 12.35 0.50
C GLY A 19 -22.62 12.52 1.51
N THR A 20 -22.48 11.55 2.42
CA THR A 20 -21.19 11.30 3.06
C THR A 20 -20.15 11.08 1.96
N PRO A 21 -18.88 11.51 2.15
CA PRO A 21 -17.80 10.97 1.33
C PRO A 21 -17.79 9.45 1.47
N ASP A 22 -17.45 8.72 0.40
CA ASP A 22 -17.34 7.25 0.44
C ASP A 22 -16.49 6.82 1.64
N GLU A 23 -17.04 5.96 2.49
CA GLU A 23 -16.35 5.38 3.65
C GLU A 23 -15.57 4.10 3.27
N ASP A 24 -15.37 3.87 1.96
CA ASP A 24 -14.45 2.90 1.36
C ASP A 24 -12.99 3.45 1.30
N ASP A 25 -12.58 4.21 2.32
CA ASP A 25 -11.15 4.45 2.61
C ASP A 25 -10.61 3.16 3.25
N GLU A 26 -10.23 2.21 2.38
CA GLU A 26 -9.86 0.83 2.72
C GLU A 26 -8.69 0.81 3.72
N VAL A 27 -9.03 0.63 5.01
CA VAL A 27 -8.08 0.66 6.13
C VAL A 27 -7.07 -0.46 5.96
N VAL A 28 -5.86 -0.12 5.50
CA VAL A 28 -4.73 -1.01 5.19
C VAL A 28 -4.65 -2.21 6.15
N VAL A 29 -5.19 -3.36 5.73
CA VAL A 29 -5.49 -4.52 6.60
C VAL A 29 -4.25 -5.39 6.88
N GLY A 30 -3.15 -5.17 6.16
CA GLY A 30 -1.91 -5.94 6.28
C GLY A 30 -0.65 -5.07 6.45
N PRO A 31 0.48 -5.68 6.85
CA PRO A 31 1.72 -4.95 7.08
C PRO A 31 2.26 -4.35 5.77
N LEU A 32 2.55 -3.06 5.80
CA LEU A 32 3.15 -2.29 4.72
C LEU A 32 4.54 -2.82 4.37
N ARG A 33 4.76 -3.16 3.11
CA ARG A 33 6.00 -3.74 2.57
C ARG A 33 6.59 -2.83 1.50
N LEU A 34 7.92 -2.89 1.37
CA LEU A 34 8.64 -2.30 0.24
C LEU A 34 9.06 -3.41 -0.73
N ARG A 35 8.66 -3.31 -2.01
CA ARG A 35 9.03 -4.27 -3.06
C ARG A 35 9.38 -3.55 -4.37
N ALA A 36 10.55 -3.83 -4.91
CA ALA A 36 10.94 -3.33 -6.23
C ALA A 36 10.48 -4.30 -7.32
N LEU A 37 9.52 -3.86 -8.14
CA LEU A 37 8.96 -4.63 -9.25
C LEU A 37 8.93 -3.78 -10.52
N ARG A 38 9.18 -4.39 -11.69
CA ARG A 38 9.39 -3.68 -12.96
C ARG A 38 8.21 -2.81 -13.43
N HIS A 39 6.99 -3.10 -12.96
CA HIS A 39 5.74 -2.48 -13.45
C HIS A 39 4.79 -2.06 -12.32
N ALA A 40 5.30 -1.91 -11.09
CA ALA A 40 4.53 -1.51 -9.92
C ALA A 40 5.38 -0.65 -8.98
N GLY A 41 4.72 0.24 -8.24
CA GLY A 41 5.35 1.07 -7.21
C GLY A 41 5.90 0.26 -6.03
N PRO A 42 6.66 0.92 -5.13
CA PRO A 42 7.33 0.28 -4.01
C PRO A 42 6.39 -0.25 -2.93
N PHE A 43 5.22 0.35 -2.73
CA PHE A 43 4.35 0.12 -1.57
C PHE A 43 3.33 -0.99 -1.82
N TRP A 44 3.30 -1.97 -0.93
CA TRP A 44 2.41 -3.14 -0.95
C TRP A 44 1.90 -3.43 0.46
N ASP A 45 0.77 -4.10 0.60
CA ASP A 45 0.14 -4.36 1.91
C ASP A 45 -0.22 -5.87 2.10
N GLY A 46 -1.40 -6.15 2.65
CA GLY A 46 -2.02 -7.47 2.65
C GLY A 46 -2.82 -7.78 1.38
N GLU A 47 -3.47 -6.78 0.78
CA GLU A 47 -4.45 -6.98 -0.31
C GLU A 47 -3.83 -6.77 -1.70
N GLY A 48 -2.85 -5.87 -1.85
CA GLY A 48 -2.13 -5.74 -3.12
C GLY A 48 -1.02 -4.69 -3.16
N HIS A 49 -1.09 -3.88 -4.23
CA HIS A 49 -0.16 -2.80 -4.57
C HIS A 49 -0.87 -1.47 -4.31
N LEU A 50 -0.27 -0.62 -3.48
CA LEU A 50 -0.82 0.71 -3.16
C LEU A 50 -0.48 1.71 -4.27
N SER A 51 -1.26 2.79 -4.38
CA SER A 51 -1.03 3.87 -5.36
C SER A 51 0.43 4.33 -5.42
N ASP A 52 0.94 4.68 -6.60
CA ASP A 52 2.24 5.35 -6.75
C ASP A 52 2.16 6.89 -6.65
N ASP A 53 0.96 7.46 -6.47
CA ASP A 53 0.77 8.89 -6.21
C ASP A 53 1.25 9.29 -4.81
N VAL A 54 2.16 10.27 -4.78
CA VAL A 54 2.86 10.73 -3.56
C VAL A 54 1.92 11.37 -2.54
N ASP A 55 0.90 12.11 -2.99
CA ASP A 55 0.01 12.83 -2.08
C ASP A 55 -1.14 11.94 -1.58
N VAL A 56 -1.55 10.91 -2.36
CA VAL A 56 -2.39 9.79 -1.87
C VAL A 56 -1.65 8.96 -0.84
N LEU A 57 -0.44 8.48 -1.16
CA LEU A 57 0.40 7.71 -0.23
C LEU A 57 0.67 8.48 1.07
N ARG A 58 0.84 9.80 0.99
CA ARG A 58 1.02 10.64 2.17
C ARG A 58 -0.24 10.79 3.02
N ALA A 59 -1.42 10.82 2.40
CA ALA A 59 -2.69 10.86 3.12
C ALA A 59 -2.95 9.55 3.89
N TRP A 60 -2.74 8.40 3.23
CA TRP A 60 -2.92 7.07 3.84
C TRP A 60 -1.82 6.73 4.85
N LEU A 61 -0.55 6.80 4.45
CA LEU A 61 0.57 6.33 5.27
C LEU A 61 0.96 7.31 6.39
N GLY A 62 0.61 8.59 6.29
CA GLY A 62 1.05 9.66 7.20
C GLY A 62 2.54 10.05 7.10
N ALA A 63 3.36 9.22 6.45
CA ALA A 63 4.79 9.40 6.27
C ALA A 63 5.17 10.70 5.53
N SER A 64 6.41 11.17 5.71
CA SER A 64 6.84 12.39 5.03
C SER A 64 6.93 12.19 3.51
N ARG A 65 6.61 13.27 2.77
CA ARG A 65 6.74 13.31 1.30
C ARG A 65 8.14 12.87 0.84
N GLY A 66 9.18 13.29 1.55
CA GLY A 66 10.56 12.94 1.22
C GLY A 66 10.85 11.44 1.35
N LEU A 67 10.32 10.76 2.38
CA LEU A 67 10.47 9.31 2.53
C LEU A 67 9.70 8.54 1.43
N ILE A 68 8.53 9.04 1.02
CA ILE A 68 7.74 8.46 -0.07
C ILE A 68 8.49 8.63 -1.40
N GLU A 69 9.04 9.80 -1.67
CA GLU A 69 9.85 10.09 -2.87
C GLU A 69 11.19 9.30 -2.86
N ASP A 70 11.85 9.13 -1.71
CA ASP A 70 13.02 8.25 -1.53
C ASP A 70 12.69 6.79 -1.91
N ALA A 71 11.55 6.26 -1.44
CA ALA A 71 11.12 4.89 -1.73
C ALA A 71 10.74 4.68 -3.21
N LEU A 72 10.07 5.66 -3.83
CA LEU A 72 9.76 5.66 -5.27
C LEU A 72 11.04 5.70 -6.12
N ALA A 73 12.04 6.48 -5.71
CA ALA A 73 13.34 6.52 -6.37
C ALA A 73 14.10 5.18 -6.23
N TRP A 74 14.06 4.55 -5.05
CA TRP A 74 14.64 3.23 -4.81
C TRP A 74 14.02 2.12 -5.68
N ALA A 75 12.69 2.13 -5.88
CA ALA A 75 12.04 1.18 -6.81
C ALA A 75 12.39 1.48 -8.28
N ARG A 76 12.39 2.76 -8.70
CA ARG A 76 12.79 3.15 -10.06
C ARG A 76 14.22 2.72 -10.41
N ALA A 77 15.15 2.82 -9.47
CA ALA A 77 16.52 2.36 -9.64
C ALA A 77 16.65 0.85 -9.98
N TYR A 78 15.64 0.03 -9.66
CA TYR A 78 15.53 -1.37 -10.11
C TYR A 78 14.75 -1.50 -11.43
N GLN A 79 13.71 -0.69 -11.65
CA GLN A 79 12.88 -0.69 -12.86
C GLN A 79 13.69 -0.32 -14.12
N ASP A 80 14.58 0.68 -14.01
CA ASP A 80 15.49 1.17 -15.08
C ASP A 80 16.61 0.17 -15.45
N LEU A 81 16.76 -0.96 -14.74
CA LEU A 81 17.78 -1.96 -15.06
C LEU A 81 17.43 -2.70 -16.36
N ALA A 82 18.20 -2.49 -17.42
CA ALA A 82 18.09 -3.28 -18.65
C ALA A 82 18.45 -4.77 -18.41
N ASP A 83 19.52 -5.02 -17.66
CA ASP A 83 20.10 -6.34 -17.39
C ASP A 83 20.01 -6.74 -15.90
N ASP A 84 20.32 -8.00 -15.60
CA ASP A 84 20.41 -8.49 -14.23
C ASP A 84 21.55 -7.80 -13.43
N PRO A 85 21.26 -7.25 -12.22
CA PRO A 85 22.26 -6.53 -11.45
C PRO A 85 23.19 -7.50 -10.68
N GLY A 86 24.50 -7.27 -10.82
CA GLY A 86 25.52 -8.03 -10.08
C GLY A 86 25.37 -7.93 -8.55
N PRO A 87 25.90 -8.91 -7.78
CA PRO A 87 25.57 -9.09 -6.36
C PRO A 87 25.93 -7.88 -5.47
N ALA A 88 26.97 -7.12 -5.81
CA ALA A 88 27.33 -5.90 -5.10
C ALA A 88 26.32 -4.75 -5.27
N TRP A 89 25.59 -4.72 -6.39
CA TRP A 89 24.44 -3.81 -6.57
C TRP A 89 23.25 -4.30 -5.75
N ARG A 90 22.91 -5.60 -5.86
CA ARG A 90 21.79 -6.21 -5.11
C ARG A 90 21.92 -5.99 -3.60
N ARG A 91 23.12 -6.16 -3.04
CA ARG A 91 23.37 -5.92 -1.61
C ARG A 91 23.14 -4.45 -1.24
N ARG A 92 23.64 -3.47 -2.02
CA ARG A 92 23.38 -2.04 -1.76
C ARG A 92 21.90 -1.68 -1.84
N HIS A 93 21.19 -2.24 -2.82
CA HIS A 93 19.76 -2.01 -3.02
C HIS A 93 18.93 -2.62 -1.87
N TRP A 94 19.33 -3.78 -1.37
CA TRP A 94 18.80 -4.38 -0.14
C TRP A 94 19.09 -3.52 1.11
N ASP A 95 20.34 -3.12 1.36
CA ASP A 95 20.67 -2.27 2.52
C ASP A 95 19.88 -0.94 2.49
N GLN A 96 19.64 -0.37 1.30
CA GLN A 96 18.73 0.78 1.15
C GLN A 96 17.27 0.46 1.49
N GLN A 97 16.74 -0.68 1.05
CA GLN A 97 15.39 -1.15 1.41
C GLN A 97 15.23 -1.25 2.94
N GLN A 98 16.24 -1.76 3.65
CA GLN A 98 16.18 -1.91 5.11
C GLN A 98 16.23 -0.56 5.83
N VAL A 99 16.98 0.42 5.32
CA VAL A 99 16.95 1.80 5.80
C VAL A 99 15.57 2.44 5.58
N LEU A 100 14.95 2.21 4.42
CA LEU A 100 13.62 2.73 4.11
C LEU A 100 12.52 2.08 4.96
N LEU A 101 12.55 0.76 5.16
CA LEU A 101 11.63 0.05 6.08
C LEU A 101 11.78 0.56 7.53
N ARG A 102 13.02 0.77 8.00
CA ARG A 102 13.27 1.33 9.35
C ARG A 102 12.71 2.76 9.48
N ARG A 103 12.85 3.60 8.45
CA ARG A 103 12.28 4.97 8.45
C ARG A 103 10.76 4.96 8.33
N LEU A 104 10.16 4.07 7.54
CA LEU A 104 8.70 3.94 7.47
C LEU A 104 8.14 3.54 8.84
N ALA A 105 8.73 2.56 9.51
CA ALA A 105 8.32 2.15 10.85
C ALA A 105 8.45 3.23 11.96
N ASP A 106 9.10 4.36 11.66
CA ASP A 106 9.25 5.54 12.53
C ASP A 106 8.35 6.72 12.07
N GLU A 107 8.13 6.86 10.76
CA GLU A 107 7.38 7.99 10.15
C GLU A 107 5.89 7.70 9.83
N VAL A 108 5.41 6.45 9.78
CA VAL A 108 4.01 6.13 9.43
C VAL A 108 3.00 6.39 10.57
N SER A 109 1.73 6.55 10.20
CA SER A 109 0.60 6.69 11.12
C SER A 109 0.49 5.53 12.14
N PRO A 110 0.25 5.82 13.44
CA PRO A 110 0.10 4.78 14.46
C PRO A 110 -1.15 3.93 14.18
N GLY A 111 -0.94 2.67 13.84
CA GLY A 111 -1.96 1.74 13.36
C GLY A 111 -1.54 1.00 12.10
N ILE A 112 -0.60 1.55 11.33
CA ILE A 112 0.00 0.90 10.17
C ILE A 112 1.17 0.02 10.64
N GLU A 113 1.02 -1.30 10.57
CA GLU A 113 2.14 -2.21 10.73
C GLU A 113 3.07 -2.11 9.50
N VAL A 114 4.39 -2.20 9.72
CA VAL A 114 5.40 -2.16 8.64
C VAL A 114 6.23 -3.44 8.70
N GLU A 115 6.54 -4.02 7.54
CA GLU A 115 7.37 -5.22 7.42
C GLU A 115 8.75 -4.96 8.06
N PRO A 116 9.15 -5.75 9.07
CA PRO A 116 10.28 -5.39 9.93
C PRO A 116 11.62 -5.47 9.18
N ALA A 117 12.42 -4.41 9.26
CA ALA A 117 13.74 -4.36 8.63
C ALA A 117 14.67 -5.46 9.18
N LEU A 118 15.20 -6.28 8.27
CA LEU A 118 16.02 -7.47 8.53
C LEU A 118 17.52 -7.17 8.37
N ASP A 119 18.36 -7.82 9.19
CA ASP A 119 19.81 -7.60 9.21
C ASP A 119 20.55 -8.32 8.06
N GLU A 120 20.04 -9.50 7.65
CA GLU A 120 20.59 -10.33 6.58
C GLU A 120 19.57 -10.47 5.42
N PRO A 121 19.99 -10.38 4.14
CA PRO A 121 19.14 -10.68 3.00
C PRO A 121 18.72 -12.16 2.99
N PRO A 122 17.50 -12.49 2.50
CA PRO A 122 17.05 -13.86 2.42
C PRO A 122 17.99 -14.70 1.54
N ALA A 123 18.20 -15.96 1.93
CA ALA A 123 19.09 -16.91 1.25
C ALA A 123 18.60 -17.35 -0.15
N THR A 124 17.41 -16.91 -0.56
CA THR A 124 16.80 -17.19 -1.88
C THR A 124 17.07 -16.02 -2.83
N PRO A 125 17.56 -16.24 -4.06
CA PRO A 125 17.76 -15.15 -5.01
C PRO A 125 16.44 -14.52 -5.48
N TRP A 126 16.50 -13.20 -5.66
CA TRP A 126 15.53 -12.36 -6.35
C TRP A 126 15.68 -12.47 -7.87
#